data_AF-A0ABD1QA15-F1
#
_entry.id   AF-A0ABD1QA15-F1
#
_cell.length_a   1.000
_cell.length_b   1.000
_cell.length_c   1.000
_cell.angle_alpha   90.00
_cell.angle_beta   90.00
_cell.angle_gamma   90.00
#
_symmetry.space_group_name_H-M   'P 1'
#
loop_
_entity.id
_entity.type
_entity.pdbx_description
1 polymer ?
#
loop_
_entity_poly.entity_id
_entity_poly.type
_entity_poly.pdbx_seq_one_letter_code
_entity_poly.pdbx_strand_id
1 'polypeptide(L)'
;MSGNGEGRCCDLCFGKCCRFIITSGFAALFLWLALRTSKPTCSIQEFYVPILNKTDHSTITRNNHSIFFDLKLDNEMKEKGVHYDNISLTFFYGPNTSLPIANYTVPGFYQGHGKKARQKLVVEAHGLPWEAAFNNVSNGPMSIFRVGLSTKVRFRIVVWYTKRRNLVVGANVEVNESGKKVIKKGIKLKSGSPECGCRLGLSLFSIVLVALL
;
A
#
# COMPACT_ATOMS: atom_id res chain seq x y z
N MET A 1 67.09 38.95 -22.80
CA MET A 1 65.70 39.06 -23.32
C MET A 1 64.85 37.94 -22.76
N SER A 2 63.66 38.31 -22.26
CA SER A 2 62.49 37.50 -21.89
C SER A 2 62.40 36.18 -22.66
N GLY A 3 62.11 35.03 -22.04
CA GLY A 3 61.07 34.76 -21.06
C GLY A 3 59.82 34.28 -21.80
N ASN A 4 59.57 32.97 -21.82
CA ASN A 4 58.27 32.37 -22.13
C ASN A 4 58.24 30.90 -21.68
N GLY A 5 57.72 30.68 -20.47
CA GLY A 5 57.39 29.38 -19.91
C GLY A 5 55.93 29.39 -19.46
N GLU A 6 55.00 29.36 -20.42
CA GLU A 6 53.56 29.40 -20.15
C GLU A 6 53.03 28.04 -19.63
N GLY A 7 52.65 28.01 -18.35
CA GLY A 7 51.27 27.70 -17.94
C GLY A 7 50.72 26.26 -17.94
N ARG A 8 51.48 25.21 -18.29
CA ARG A 8 50.89 23.86 -18.49
C ARG A 8 50.59 23.03 -17.22
N CYS A 9 50.85 23.54 -16.01
CA CYS A 9 50.69 22.75 -14.77
C CYS A 9 49.32 22.87 -14.07
N CYS A 10 48.52 23.90 -14.36
CA CYS A 10 47.24 24.11 -13.67
C CYS A 10 46.04 23.41 -14.33
N ASP A 11 46.04 23.26 -15.66
CA ASP A 11 44.89 22.70 -16.38
C ASP A 11 44.77 21.18 -16.23
N LEU A 12 45.88 20.46 -16.08
CA LEU A 12 45.88 19.00 -15.93
C LEU A 12 45.40 18.55 -14.54
N CYS A 13 45.71 19.31 -13.50
CA CYS A 13 45.30 19.03 -12.12
C CYS A 13 43.82 19.39 -11.90
N PHE A 14 43.38 20.53 -12.44
CA PHE A 14 41.98 20.93 -12.35
C PHE A 14 41.06 19.93 -13.07
N GLY A 15 41.45 19.47 -14.27
CA GLY A 15 40.69 18.47 -15.03
C GLY A 15 40.55 17.11 -14.33
N LYS A 16 41.61 16.63 -13.64
CA LYS A 16 41.57 15.37 -12.88
C LYS A 16 40.72 15.47 -11.62
N CYS A 17 40.84 16.57 -10.86
CA CYS A 17 40.03 16.82 -9.67
C CYS A 17 38.53 16.96 -10.01
N CYS A 18 38.19 17.73 -11.05
CA CYS A 18 36.81 17.85 -11.50
C CYS A 18 36.23 16.51 -11.97
N ARG A 19 37.01 15.70 -12.70
CA ARG A 19 36.56 14.35 -13.11
C ARG A 19 36.27 13.46 -11.91
N PHE A 20 37.10 13.50 -10.85
CA PHE A 20 36.88 12.72 -9.63
C PHE A 20 35.64 13.19 -8.85
N ILE A 21 35.42 14.51 -8.74
CA ILE A 21 34.22 15.06 -8.10
C ILE A 21 32.97 14.65 -8.87
N ILE A 22 33.01 14.73 -10.20
CA ILE A 22 31.88 14.33 -11.04
C ILE A 22 31.61 12.82 -10.92
N THR A 23 32.63 11.96 -11.00
CA THR A 23 32.43 10.50 -10.89
C THR A 23 31.96 10.08 -9.51
N SER A 24 32.50 10.66 -8.44
CA SER A 24 32.05 10.39 -7.07
C SER A 24 30.62 10.88 -6.83
N GLY A 25 30.24 12.05 -7.37
CA GLY A 25 28.88 12.55 -7.35
C GLY A 25 27.89 11.62 -8.06
N PHE A 26 28.24 11.15 -9.26
CA PHE A 26 27.42 10.15 -9.96
C PHE A 26 27.33 8.82 -9.19
N ALA A 27 28.44 8.32 -8.66
CA ALA A 27 28.45 7.10 -7.86
C ALA A 27 27.55 7.24 -6.62
N ALA A 28 27.61 8.36 -5.91
CA ALA A 28 26.74 8.65 -4.78
C ALA A 28 25.27 8.75 -5.21
N LEU A 29 24.97 9.36 -6.36
CA LEU A 29 23.62 9.42 -6.91
C LEU A 29 23.08 8.03 -7.27
N PHE A 30 23.87 7.19 -7.93
CA PHE A 30 23.48 5.82 -8.26
C PHE A 30 23.30 4.98 -7.01
N LEU A 31 24.17 5.11 -6.01
CA LEU A 31 24.04 4.42 -4.72
C LEU A 31 22.75 4.86 -4.00
N TRP A 32 22.46 6.17 -3.97
CA TRP A 32 21.24 6.70 -3.39
C TRP A 32 19.98 6.15 -4.08
N LEU A 33 19.95 6.14 -5.42
CA LEU A 33 18.86 5.56 -6.21
C LEU A 33 18.72 4.05 -5.95
N ALA A 34 19.84 3.33 -5.86
CA ALA A 34 19.87 1.91 -5.56
C ALA A 34 19.36 1.58 -4.16
N LEU A 35 19.50 2.47 -3.18
CA LEU A 35 19.00 2.27 -1.81
C LEU A 35 17.57 2.75 -1.59
N ARG A 36 17.08 3.72 -2.39
CA ARG A 36 15.72 4.28 -2.25
C ARG A 36 14.66 3.17 -2.33
N THR A 37 13.80 3.08 -1.32
CA THR A 37 12.65 2.16 -1.25
C THR A 37 11.33 2.91 -1.42
N SER A 38 10.40 2.39 -2.22
CA SER A 38 9.01 2.87 -2.26
C SER A 38 8.08 1.91 -1.52
N LYS A 39 6.92 2.40 -1.09
CA LYS A 39 5.89 1.56 -0.45
C LYS A 39 5.21 0.68 -1.51
N PRO A 40 4.92 -0.59 -1.21
CA PRO A 40 4.15 -1.42 -2.13
C PRO A 40 2.71 -0.91 -2.28
N THR A 41 2.14 -1.09 -3.46
CA THR A 41 0.77 -0.68 -3.75
C THR A 41 -0.20 -1.77 -3.33
N CYS A 42 -1.13 -1.45 -2.44
CA CYS A 42 -2.21 -2.35 -2.04
C CYS A 42 -3.51 -1.96 -2.74
N SER A 43 -4.28 -2.92 -3.23
CA SER A 43 -5.54 -2.63 -3.92
C SER A 43 -6.57 -3.74 -3.77
N ILE A 44 -7.85 -3.36 -3.74
CA ILE A 44 -8.98 -4.29 -3.78
C ILE A 44 -9.50 -4.38 -5.21
N GLN A 45 -9.31 -5.55 -5.84
CA GLN A 45 -9.66 -5.78 -7.23
C GLN A 45 -11.12 -6.15 -7.41
N GLU A 46 -11.66 -6.97 -6.52
CA GLU A 46 -13.05 -7.42 -6.51
C GLU A 46 -13.56 -7.31 -5.07
N PHE A 47 -14.84 -6.97 -4.92
CA PHE A 47 -15.52 -6.90 -3.64
C PHE A 47 -16.99 -7.23 -3.88
N TYR A 48 -17.49 -8.23 -3.18
CA TYR A 48 -18.83 -8.77 -3.34
C TYR A 48 -19.42 -9.18 -2.00
N VAL A 49 -20.66 -8.79 -1.77
CA VAL A 49 -21.44 -9.03 -0.56
C VAL A 49 -22.76 -9.67 -1.01
N PRO A 50 -22.91 -11.01 -0.92
CA PRO A 50 -24.01 -11.72 -1.55
C PRO A 50 -25.38 -11.32 -1.02
N ILE A 51 -25.51 -11.08 0.29
CA ILE A 51 -26.77 -10.66 0.91
C ILE A 51 -27.29 -9.31 0.39
N LEU A 52 -26.41 -8.49 -0.19
CA LEU A 52 -26.79 -7.22 -0.83
C LEU A 52 -27.17 -7.37 -2.30
N ASN A 53 -27.08 -8.58 -2.86
CA ASN A 53 -27.43 -8.84 -4.24
C ASN A 53 -28.94 -9.03 -4.40
N LYS A 54 -29.61 -8.02 -4.95
CA LYS A 54 -31.05 -7.98 -5.18
C LYS A 54 -31.52 -8.90 -6.29
N THR A 55 -30.66 -9.20 -7.27
CA THR A 55 -31.04 -10.06 -8.41
C THR A 55 -30.95 -11.55 -8.08
N ASP A 56 -30.30 -11.92 -6.97
CA ASP A 56 -30.19 -13.30 -6.52
C ASP A 56 -31.14 -13.54 -5.34
N HIS A 57 -32.30 -14.11 -5.64
CA HIS A 57 -33.35 -14.41 -4.66
C HIS A 57 -33.15 -15.73 -3.92
N SER A 58 -31.99 -16.38 -4.04
CA SER A 58 -31.77 -17.65 -3.35
C SER A 58 -31.69 -17.45 -1.83
N THR A 59 -32.29 -18.37 -1.07
CA THR A 59 -32.22 -18.37 0.40
C THR A 59 -30.76 -18.43 0.89
N ILE A 60 -29.88 -19.04 0.09
CA ILE A 60 -28.44 -19.15 0.38
C ILE A 60 -27.79 -17.76 0.35
N THR A 61 -27.97 -16.96 -0.70
CA THR A 61 -27.40 -15.60 -0.75
C THR A 61 -28.02 -14.69 0.28
N ARG A 62 -29.33 -14.81 0.53
CA ARG A 62 -30.04 -13.99 1.51
C ARG A 62 -29.56 -14.21 2.94
N ASN A 63 -29.09 -15.42 3.27
CA ASN A 63 -28.56 -15.75 4.60
C ASN A 63 -27.03 -15.74 4.65
N ASN A 64 -26.36 -15.33 3.57
CA ASN A 64 -24.89 -15.34 3.50
C ASN A 64 -24.31 -13.99 3.93
N HIS A 65 -23.83 -13.94 5.16
CA HIS A 65 -23.18 -12.78 5.76
C HIS A 65 -21.68 -12.65 5.42
N SER A 66 -21.22 -13.32 4.36
CA SER A 66 -19.81 -13.27 3.96
C SER A 66 -19.50 -12.10 3.04
N ILE A 67 -18.27 -11.61 3.13
CA ILE A 67 -17.67 -10.64 2.22
C ILE A 67 -16.61 -11.37 1.40
N PHE A 68 -16.80 -11.41 0.08
CA PHE A 68 -15.83 -11.91 -0.88
C PHE A 68 -15.01 -10.75 -1.41
N PHE A 69 -13.70 -10.86 -1.36
CA PHE A 69 -12.83 -9.80 -1.84
C PHE A 69 -11.53 -10.34 -2.45
N ASP A 70 -10.95 -9.54 -3.32
CA ASP A 70 -9.70 -9.87 -4.00
C ASP A 70 -8.65 -8.83 -3.65
N LEU A 71 -7.70 -9.23 -2.81
CA LEU A 71 -6.58 -8.41 -2.39
C LEU A 71 -5.44 -8.57 -3.40
N LYS A 72 -5.00 -7.46 -3.98
CA LYS A 72 -3.80 -7.40 -4.83
C LYS A 72 -2.74 -6.49 -4.19
N LEU A 73 -1.55 -7.07 -4.01
CA LEU A 73 -0.33 -6.41 -3.56
C LEU A 73 0.64 -6.31 -4.75
N ASP A 74 1.05 -5.10 -5.11
CA ASP A 74 1.95 -4.83 -6.23
C ASP A 74 3.29 -4.31 -5.69
N ASN A 75 4.35 -5.08 -5.94
CA ASN A 75 5.71 -4.63 -5.66
C ASN A 75 6.29 -3.96 -6.91
N GLU A 76 6.05 -2.65 -7.03
CA GLU A 76 6.53 -1.83 -8.16
C GLU A 76 8.06 -1.61 -8.14
N MET A 77 8.75 -2.09 -7.11
CA MET A 77 10.20 -2.00 -7.01
C MET A 77 10.89 -2.93 -8.00
N LYS A 78 11.75 -2.36 -8.86
CA LYS A 78 12.48 -3.11 -9.89
C LYS A 78 13.53 -4.07 -9.33
N GLU A 79 14.23 -3.65 -8.28
CA GLU A 79 15.43 -4.34 -7.77
C GLU A 79 15.24 -4.96 -6.37
N LYS A 80 14.15 -4.62 -5.67
CA LYS A 80 13.99 -4.97 -4.25
C LYS A 80 12.77 -5.85 -4.02
N GLY A 81 12.97 -6.93 -3.26
CA GLY A 81 11.88 -7.73 -2.72
C GLY A 81 11.25 -7.07 -1.49
N VAL A 82 10.01 -7.45 -1.19
CA VAL A 82 9.26 -6.99 -0.02
C VAL A 82 8.87 -8.20 0.82
N HIS A 83 9.23 -8.19 2.09
CA HIS A 83 8.70 -9.12 3.07
C HIS A 83 7.58 -8.44 3.85
N TYR A 84 6.39 -9.04 3.82
CA TYR A 84 5.26 -8.62 4.62
C TYR A 84 5.23 -9.46 5.90
N ASP A 85 5.10 -8.81 7.05
CA ASP A 85 4.61 -9.47 8.25
C ASP A 85 3.09 -9.76 8.05
N ASN A 86 2.44 -10.39 9.02
CA ASN A 86 1.00 -10.70 8.94
C ASN A 86 0.19 -9.45 8.55
N ILE A 87 -0.64 -9.59 7.52
CA ILE A 87 -1.43 -8.49 6.97
C ILE A 87 -2.80 -8.56 7.62
N SER A 88 -3.09 -7.59 8.48
CA SER A 88 -4.38 -7.44 9.14
C SER A 88 -5.30 -6.60 8.27
N LEU A 89 -6.41 -7.18 7.84
CA LEU A 89 -7.50 -6.52 7.15
C LEU A 89 -8.64 -6.28 8.12
N THR A 90 -9.20 -5.08 8.09
CA THR A 90 -10.34 -4.68 8.90
C THR A 90 -11.42 -4.11 8.00
N PHE A 91 -12.64 -4.58 8.17
CA PHE A 91 -13.79 -4.15 7.41
C PHE A 91 -14.72 -3.36 8.31
N PHE A 92 -15.20 -2.22 7.82
CA PHE A 92 -16.17 -1.38 8.49
C PHE A 92 -17.36 -1.11 7.56
N TYR A 93 -18.54 -0.94 8.14
CA TYR A 93 -19.72 -0.47 7.44
C TYR A 93 -19.94 1.03 7.67
N GLY A 94 -20.21 1.75 6.59
CA GLY A 94 -20.40 3.20 6.58
C GLY A 94 -19.18 3.99 6.09
N PRO A 95 -19.36 5.29 5.80
CA PRO A 95 -18.28 6.18 5.34
C PRO A 95 -17.23 6.44 6.42
N ASN A 96 -17.60 6.30 7.70
CA ASN A 96 -16.74 6.43 8.86
C ASN A 96 -16.38 5.03 9.41
N THR A 97 -15.26 4.91 10.13
CA THR A 97 -14.82 3.69 10.85
C THR A 97 -15.72 3.32 12.02
N SER A 98 -17.00 3.69 11.97
CA SER A 98 -17.95 3.65 13.08
C SER A 98 -18.42 2.24 13.43
N LEU A 99 -18.56 1.35 12.45
CA LEU A 99 -19.06 -0.01 12.69
C LEU A 99 -18.09 -1.07 12.15
N PRO A 100 -17.21 -1.66 12.98
CA PRO A 100 -16.38 -2.78 12.57
C PRO A 100 -17.26 -4.01 12.35
N ILE A 101 -17.12 -4.65 11.18
CA ILE A 101 -17.96 -5.79 10.80
C ILE A 101 -17.18 -7.08 10.61
N ALA A 102 -15.89 -7.01 10.28
CA ALA A 102 -15.06 -8.19 10.09
C ALA A 102 -13.56 -7.88 10.24
N ASN A 103 -12.79 -8.90 10.59
CA ASN A 103 -11.33 -8.89 10.57
C ASN A 103 -10.82 -10.14 9.85
N TYR A 104 -9.73 -9.98 9.09
CA TYR A 104 -9.10 -11.10 8.39
C TYR A 104 -7.59 -10.94 8.44
N THR A 105 -6.85 -12.02 8.69
CA THR A 105 -5.39 -11.98 8.69
C THR A 105 -4.85 -12.85 7.58
N VAL A 106 -4.11 -12.24 6.67
CA VAL A 106 -3.31 -12.97 5.68
C VAL A 106 -1.92 -13.23 6.28
N PRO A 107 -1.43 -14.49 6.29
CA PRO A 107 -0.08 -14.79 6.76
C PRO A 107 0.97 -13.95 6.03
N GLY A 108 2.00 -13.54 6.76
CA GLY A 108 3.14 -12.83 6.17
C GLY A 108 3.84 -13.68 5.11
N PHE A 109 4.32 -13.03 4.05
CA PHE A 109 5.00 -13.71 2.96
C PHE A 109 6.03 -12.80 2.28
N TYR A 110 6.95 -13.42 1.55
CA TYR A 110 7.93 -12.72 0.72
C TYR A 110 7.42 -12.55 -0.71
N GLN A 111 7.52 -11.32 -1.23
CA GLN A 111 7.20 -10.95 -2.60
C GLN A 111 8.48 -10.51 -3.31
N GLY A 112 8.82 -11.17 -4.42
CA GLY A 112 9.96 -10.79 -5.25
C GLY A 112 9.82 -9.41 -5.89
N HIS A 113 10.92 -8.90 -6.43
CA HIS A 113 10.97 -7.62 -7.16
C HIS A 113 10.09 -7.65 -8.43
N GLY A 114 9.35 -6.57 -8.69
CA GLY A 114 8.43 -6.47 -9.84
C GLY A 114 7.27 -7.48 -9.84
N LYS A 115 7.10 -8.28 -8.78
CA LYS A 115 6.06 -9.32 -8.71
C LYS A 115 4.75 -8.77 -8.17
N LYS A 116 3.66 -9.46 -8.49
CA LYS A 116 2.29 -9.19 -8.02
C LYS A 116 1.80 -10.39 -7.23
N ALA A 117 1.19 -10.15 -6.08
CA ALA A 117 0.50 -11.16 -5.30
C ALA A 117 -1.00 -10.85 -5.31
N ARG A 118 -1.82 -11.88 -5.57
CA ARG A 118 -3.27 -11.76 -5.65
C ARG A 118 -3.87 -12.88 -4.81
N GLN A 119 -4.82 -12.53 -3.94
CA GLN A 119 -5.49 -13.49 -3.07
C GLN A 119 -6.98 -13.22 -3.08
N LYS A 120 -7.77 -14.24 -3.46
CA LYS A 120 -9.23 -14.23 -3.34
C LYS A 120 -9.58 -14.80 -1.98
N LEU A 121 -10.27 -14.01 -1.18
CA LEU A 121 -10.49 -14.26 0.22
C LEU A 121 -11.97 -14.08 0.54
N VAL A 122 -12.40 -14.76 1.59
CA VAL A 122 -13.75 -14.68 2.13
C VAL A 122 -13.64 -14.44 3.63
N VAL A 123 -14.48 -13.56 4.15
CA VAL A 123 -14.57 -13.30 5.59
C VAL A 123 -16.03 -13.19 5.97
N GLU A 124 -16.42 -13.82 7.07
CA GLU A 124 -17.75 -13.65 7.63
C GLU A 124 -17.85 -12.30 8.34
N ALA A 125 -18.94 -11.57 8.10
CA ALA A 125 -19.19 -10.29 8.72
C ALA A 125 -20.33 -10.38 9.74
N HIS A 126 -20.12 -9.75 10.90
CA HIS A 126 -21.01 -9.80 12.04
C HIS A 126 -21.40 -8.40 12.51
N GLY A 127 -22.53 -8.28 13.23
CA GLY A 127 -22.95 -7.04 13.88
C GLY A 127 -23.51 -5.96 12.93
N LEU A 128 -23.62 -6.25 11.63
CA LEU A 128 -24.26 -5.38 10.65
C LEU A 128 -25.77 -5.65 10.60
N PRO A 129 -26.66 -4.64 10.74
CA PRO A 129 -28.07 -4.78 10.39
C PRO A 129 -28.25 -4.99 8.88
N TRP A 130 -28.11 -6.24 8.43
CA TRP A 130 -28.12 -6.63 7.02
C TRP A 130 -29.40 -6.26 6.28
N GLU A 131 -30.55 -6.31 6.95
CA GLU A 131 -31.83 -5.89 6.38
C GLU A 131 -31.83 -4.39 6.05
N ALA A 132 -31.35 -3.56 6.99
CA ALA A 132 -31.22 -2.12 6.77
C ALA A 132 -30.20 -1.82 5.66
N ALA A 133 -29.07 -2.52 5.65
CA ALA A 133 -28.08 -2.39 4.59
C ALA A 133 -28.65 -2.80 3.22
N PHE A 134 -29.41 -3.88 3.14
CA PHE A 134 -30.08 -4.31 1.92
C PHE A 134 -31.12 -3.30 1.44
N ASN A 135 -31.93 -2.75 2.35
CA ASN A 135 -32.92 -1.73 2.03
C ASN A 135 -32.27 -0.43 1.56
N ASN A 136 -31.15 -0.03 2.17
CA ASN A 136 -30.37 1.13 1.75
C ASN A 136 -29.87 0.98 0.31
N VAL A 137 -29.37 -0.20 -0.06
CA VAL A 137 -28.91 -0.45 -1.43
C VAL A 137 -30.08 -0.58 -2.41
N SER A 138 -31.20 -1.15 -1.97
CA SER A 138 -32.37 -1.40 -2.82
C SER A 138 -33.17 -0.15 -3.14
N ASN A 139 -33.26 0.78 -2.18
CA ASN A 139 -34.12 1.97 -2.25
C ASN A 139 -33.34 3.29 -2.23
N GLY A 140 -32.05 3.26 -1.93
CA GLY A 140 -31.23 4.44 -1.68
C GLY A 140 -29.89 4.40 -2.42
N PRO A 141 -29.01 5.38 -2.14
CA PRO A 141 -27.67 5.40 -2.70
C PRO A 141 -26.83 4.26 -2.11
N MET A 142 -25.91 3.73 -2.94
CA MET A 142 -24.96 2.64 -2.69
C MET A 142 -24.49 2.50 -1.23
N SER A 143 -24.29 1.26 -0.76
CA SER A 143 -23.71 1.03 0.56
C SER A 143 -22.20 1.21 0.54
N ILE A 144 -21.67 1.94 1.53
CA ILE A 144 -20.24 2.18 1.66
C ILE A 144 -19.65 1.18 2.65
N PHE A 145 -18.69 0.40 2.18
CA PHE A 145 -17.84 -0.45 3.00
C PHE A 145 -16.45 0.13 3.04
N ARG A 146 -15.81 0.10 4.19
CA ARG A 146 -14.43 0.56 4.30
C ARG A 146 -13.50 -0.60 4.60
N VAL A 147 -12.42 -0.68 3.83
CA VAL A 147 -11.39 -1.69 3.99
C VAL A 147 -10.11 -1.01 4.47
N GLY A 148 -9.65 -1.41 5.66
CA GLY A 148 -8.36 -1.05 6.23
C GLY A 148 -7.38 -2.21 6.09
N LEU A 149 -6.12 -1.89 5.84
CA LEU A 149 -5.00 -2.82 5.80
C LEU A 149 -3.88 -2.27 6.69
N SER A 150 -3.42 -3.10 7.62
CA SER A 150 -2.31 -2.81 8.51
C SER A 150 -1.30 -3.96 8.46
N THR A 151 -0.04 -3.64 8.16
CA THR A 151 1.07 -4.61 8.17
C THR A 151 2.40 -3.90 8.43
N LYS A 152 3.44 -4.68 8.67
CA LYS A 152 4.84 -4.21 8.71
C LYS A 152 5.58 -4.79 7.51
N VAL A 153 6.31 -3.94 6.80
CA VAL A 153 7.07 -4.32 5.61
C VAL A 153 8.57 -4.16 5.84
N ARG A 154 9.36 -5.05 5.23
CA ARG A 154 10.83 -4.99 5.21
C ARG A 154 11.28 -5.20 3.78
N PHE A 155 12.21 -4.39 3.30
CA PHE A 155 12.74 -4.53 1.93
C PHE A 155 14.02 -5.34 1.95
N ARG A 156 14.16 -6.29 1.03
CA ARG A 156 15.42 -7.03 0.83
C ARG A 156 16.27 -6.27 -0.19
N ILE A 157 17.44 -5.80 0.22
CA ILE A 157 18.43 -5.10 -0.60
C ILE A 157 19.66 -6.00 -0.70
N VAL A 158 19.88 -6.59 -1.87
CA VAL A 158 20.99 -7.51 -2.19
C VAL A 158 21.13 -8.65 -1.15
N VAL A 159 21.83 -8.40 -0.03
CA VAL A 159 22.09 -9.40 1.03
C VAL A 159 21.33 -9.10 2.33
N TRP A 160 20.93 -7.86 2.62
CA TRP A 160 20.33 -7.49 3.91
C TRP A 160 18.87 -7.05 3.81
N TYR A 161 18.19 -6.98 4.96
CA TYR A 161 16.85 -6.43 5.09
C TYR A 161 16.89 -5.02 5.70
N THR A 162 16.04 -4.12 5.21
CA THR A 162 15.84 -2.81 5.82
C THR A 162 15.11 -2.93 7.16
N LYS A 163 15.15 -1.86 7.96
CA LYS A 163 14.27 -1.70 9.13
C LYS A 163 12.80 -1.91 8.74
N ARG A 164 12.03 -2.53 9.64
CA ARG A 164 10.59 -2.71 9.48
C ARG A 164 9.89 -1.35 9.44
N ARG A 165 8.99 -1.15 8.48
CA ARG A 165 8.18 0.06 8.36
C ARG A 165 6.70 -0.30 8.43
N ASN A 166 5.92 0.50 9.14
CA ASN A 166 4.48 0.33 9.20
C ASN A 166 3.85 0.73 7.86
N LEU A 167 2.94 -0.11 7.37
CA LEU A 167 2.10 0.16 6.21
C LEU A 167 0.64 0.08 6.67
N VAL A 168 0.05 1.25 6.88
CA VAL A 168 -1.37 1.40 7.23
C VAL A 168 -2.04 2.19 6.12
N VAL A 169 -3.00 1.55 5.45
CA VAL A 169 -3.70 2.11 4.29
C VAL A 169 -5.16 1.70 4.32
N GLY A 170 -6.03 2.48 3.71
CA GLY A 170 -7.44 2.14 3.59
C GLY A 170 -8.12 2.81 2.41
N ALA A 171 -9.33 2.34 2.09
CA ALA A 171 -10.20 2.96 1.11
C ALA A 171 -11.67 2.62 1.38
N ASN A 172 -12.55 3.49 0.89
CA ASN A 172 -13.98 3.25 0.83
C ASN A 172 -14.30 2.50 -0.47
N VAL A 173 -15.20 1.54 -0.37
CA VAL A 173 -15.68 0.64 -1.41
C VAL A 173 -17.19 0.78 -1.44
N GLU A 174 -17.69 1.47 -2.47
CA GLU A 174 -19.12 1.60 -2.73
C GLU A 174 -19.65 0.32 -3.39
N VAL A 175 -20.75 -0.20 -2.86
CA VAL A 175 -21.41 -1.44 -3.27
C VAL A 175 -22.82 -1.14 -3.77
N ASN A 176 -23.14 -1.68 -4.95
CA ASN A 176 -24.43 -1.50 -5.62
C ASN A 176 -25.45 -2.60 -5.25
N GLU A 177 -26.65 -2.53 -5.84
CA GLU A 177 -27.74 -3.51 -5.68
C GLU A 177 -27.44 -4.90 -6.21
N SER A 178 -26.36 -5.07 -6.97
CA SER A 178 -25.86 -6.41 -7.33
C SER A 178 -24.94 -6.99 -6.25
N GLY A 179 -24.78 -6.32 -5.10
CA GLY A 179 -23.85 -6.66 -4.04
C GLY A 179 -22.38 -6.50 -4.43
N LYS A 180 -22.06 -5.90 -5.59
CA LYS A 180 -20.69 -5.78 -6.13
C LYS A 180 -20.17 -4.35 -5.97
N LYS A 181 -18.85 -4.19 -5.91
CA LYS A 181 -18.25 -2.86 -6.01
C LYS A 181 -18.67 -2.15 -7.30
N VAL A 182 -18.92 -0.85 -7.20
CA VAL A 182 -19.35 0.00 -8.32
C VAL A 182 -18.18 0.24 -9.29
N ILE A 183 -17.00 0.55 -8.76
CA ILE A 183 -15.82 0.89 -9.57
C ILE A 183 -15.25 -0.40 -10.17
N LYS A 184 -15.30 -0.54 -11.51
CA LYS A 184 -14.74 -1.70 -12.22
C LYS A 184 -13.23 -1.86 -12.00
N LYS A 185 -12.48 -0.75 -11.97
CA LYS A 185 -11.03 -0.74 -11.70
C LYS A 185 -10.71 -1.11 -10.24
N GLY A 186 -9.53 -1.66 -9.99
CA GLY A 186 -9.08 -1.94 -8.63
C GLY A 186 -8.94 -0.67 -7.79
N ILE A 187 -9.48 -0.69 -6.57
CA ILE A 187 -9.46 0.44 -5.65
C ILE A 187 -8.13 0.41 -4.90
N LYS A 188 -7.27 1.41 -5.10
CA LYS A 188 -5.99 1.53 -4.41
C LYS A 188 -6.20 1.99 -2.97
N LEU A 189 -5.63 1.28 -2.01
CA LEU A 189 -5.62 1.68 -0.61
C LEU A 189 -4.55 2.76 -0.40
N LYS A 190 -4.93 3.89 0.22
CA LYS A 190 -4.03 5.03 0.44
C LYS A 190 -3.85 5.30 1.93
N SER A 191 -2.71 5.89 2.28
CA SER A 191 -2.48 6.45 3.62
C SER A 191 -3.36 7.69 3.83
N GLY A 192 -3.89 7.89 5.04
CA GLY A 192 -4.73 9.06 5.37
C GLY A 192 -6.24 8.88 5.14
N SER A 193 -6.70 7.66 4.80
CA SER A 193 -8.13 7.31 4.91
C SER A 193 -8.55 7.38 6.40
N PRO A 194 -9.73 7.92 6.79
CA PRO A 194 -10.05 8.37 8.16
C PRO A 194 -9.63 7.35 9.24
N GLU A 195 -8.57 7.64 9.98
CA GLU A 195 -7.70 6.64 10.57
C GLU A 195 -8.40 5.50 11.35
N CYS A 196 -7.83 4.30 11.26
CA CYS A 196 -8.11 3.22 12.20
C CYS A 196 -7.64 3.71 13.59
N GLY A 197 -8.57 3.94 14.51
CA GLY A 197 -8.30 4.51 15.82
C GLY A 197 -7.41 3.59 16.65
N CYS A 198 -6.10 3.82 16.59
CA CYS A 198 -5.10 3.47 17.60
C CYS A 198 -4.01 4.54 17.50
N ARG A 199 -4.21 5.66 18.22
CA ARG A 199 -3.17 6.67 18.44
C ARG A 199 -2.07 6.07 19.31
N LEU A 200 -0.85 6.00 18.81
CA LEU A 200 0.33 6.22 19.64
C LEU A 200 1.52 6.63 18.77
N GLY A 201 2.08 7.80 19.07
CA GLY A 201 3.34 8.28 18.52
C GLY A 201 3.20 9.61 17.80
N LEU A 202 3.22 10.71 18.56
CA LEU A 202 3.73 11.98 18.04
C LEU A 202 5.12 11.71 17.45
N SER A 203 5.32 12.04 16.17
CA SER A 203 6.66 12.23 15.64
C SER A 203 6.77 13.69 15.23
N LEU A 204 7.42 14.45 16.11
CA LEU A 204 7.94 15.77 15.78
C LEU A 204 8.82 15.64 14.53
N PHE A 205 8.53 16.43 13.51
CA PHE A 205 9.38 16.56 12.34
C PHE A 205 10.62 17.37 12.73
N SER A 206 11.64 16.69 13.23
CA SER A 206 13.00 17.24 13.24
C SER A 206 13.63 16.93 11.90
N ILE A 207 13.81 17.98 11.09
CA ILE A 207 14.67 17.99 9.91
C ILE A 207 16.09 17.77 10.43
N VAL A 208 16.58 16.53 10.38
CA VAL A 208 18.01 16.23 10.50
C VAL A 208 18.40 15.30 9.36
N LEU A 209 19.10 15.93 8.43
CA LEU A 209 20.20 15.45 7.60
C LEU A 209 20.58 13.96 7.71
N VAL A 210 20.55 13.32 6.54
CA VAL A 210 21.30 12.12 6.10
C VAL A 210 22.32 11.56 7.10
N ALA A 211 22.03 10.38 7.65
CA ALA A 211 23.03 9.39 8.03
C ALA A 211 22.45 7.97 7.94
N LEU A 212 22.73 7.32 6.80
CA LEU A 212 22.94 5.89 6.55
C LEU A 212 22.48 4.86 7.63
N LEU A 213 21.41 4.11 7.32
CA LEU A 213 21.27 2.63 7.28
C LEU A 213 19.79 2.21 7.27
#